data_AF-A0A7Y3GK60-F1
#
_entry.id   AF-A0A7Y3GK60-F1
#
_cell.length_a   1.000
_cell.length_b   1.000
_cell.length_c   1.000
_cell.angle_alpha   90.00
_cell.angle_beta   90.00
_cell.angle_gamma   90.00
#
_symmetry.space_group_name_H-M   'P 1'
#
loop_
_entity.id
_entity.type
_entity.pdbx_description
1 polymer ?
#
loop_
_entity_poly.entity_id
_entity_poly.type
_entity_poly.pdbx_seq_one_letter_code
_entity_poly.pdbx_strand_id
1 'polypeptide(L)'
;MDQLWAWLAMVPWWGWVLIILTLVAIKDIFFTPSHTIKHNFPIVGHLRYWLESIGPEMRQYFVANNREELPFNRIERGWIYASAKKENNYEGFGTDRDVYVHHHIFIKNQMLAYKIDKDHPNATDNSF
;
A
#
# COMPACT_ATOMS: atom_id res chain seq x y z
N MET A 1 22.36 44.72 9.33
CA MET A 1 21.75 43.40 9.58
C MET A 1 20.58 43.50 10.54
N ASP A 2 20.65 44.36 11.56
CA ASP A 2 19.62 44.49 12.61
C ASP A 2 18.23 44.88 12.09
N GLN A 3 18.17 45.74 11.08
CA GLN A 3 16.92 46.17 10.45
C GLN A 3 16.20 45.04 9.71
N LEU A 4 16.95 44.07 9.17
CA LEU A 4 16.42 42.92 8.46
C LEU A 4 15.83 41.91 9.45
N TRP A 5 16.52 41.66 10.56
CA TRP A 5 16.01 40.85 11.67
C TRP A 5 14.76 41.43 12.33
N ALA A 6 14.73 42.75 12.52
CA ALA A 6 13.54 43.45 13.05
C ALA A 6 12.33 43.29 12.13
N TRP A 7 12.53 43.36 10.81
CA TRP A 7 11.47 43.15 9.82
C TRP A 7 10.98 41.70 9.79
N LEU A 8 11.89 40.72 9.88
CA LEU A 8 11.53 39.30 9.94
C LEU A 8 10.76 38.94 11.22
N ALA A 9 11.12 39.55 12.36
CA ALA A 9 10.45 39.35 13.64
C ALA A 9 9.05 39.99 13.70
N MET A 10 8.75 40.95 12.81
CA MET A 10 7.44 41.56 12.68
C MET A 10 6.42 40.64 11.98
N VAL A 11 6.91 39.67 11.20
CA VAL A 11 6.06 38.64 10.59
C VAL A 11 5.64 37.63 11.66
N PRO A 12 4.34 37.45 11.91
CA PRO A 12 3.88 36.43 12.84
C PRO A 12 4.34 35.04 12.42
N TRP A 13 4.54 34.14 13.37
CA TRP A 13 5.00 32.76 13.09
C TRP A 13 4.12 32.03 12.06
N TRP A 14 2.81 32.31 12.01
CA TRP A 14 1.90 31.72 11.03
C TRP A 14 2.11 32.26 9.60
N GLY A 15 2.65 33.47 9.46
CA GLY A 15 2.99 34.05 8.15
C GLY A 15 4.10 33.26 7.47
N TRP A 16 5.09 32.82 8.25
CA TRP A 16 6.15 31.92 7.78
C TRP A 16 5.60 30.58 7.29
N VAL A 17 4.59 30.02 7.99
CA VAL A 17 3.92 28.78 7.57
C VAL A 17 3.22 28.96 6.23
N LEU A 18 2.49 30.06 6.02
CA LEU A 18 1.82 30.33 4.75
C LEU A 18 2.79 30.53 3.58
N ILE A 19 3.94 31.19 3.83
CA ILE A 19 5.00 31.34 2.83
C ILE A 19 5.52 29.97 2.41
N ILE A 20 5.82 29.09 3.36
CA ILE A 20 6.30 27.72 3.07
C ILE A 20 5.25 26.95 2.27
N LEU A 21 3.98 26.98 2.69
CA LEU A 21 2.89 26.29 1.98
C LEU A 21 2.72 26.79 0.54
N THR A 22 2.90 28.10 0.32
CA THR A 22 2.83 28.71 -1.01
C THR A 22 4.00 28.28 -1.89
N LEU A 23 5.23 28.25 -1.34
CA LEU A 23 6.40 27.74 -2.06
C LEU A 23 6.24 26.27 -2.45
N VAL A 24 5.68 25.44 -1.56
CA VAL A 24 5.36 24.03 -1.85
C VAL A 24 4.31 23.94 -2.96
N ALA A 25 3.24 24.73 -2.88
CA ALA A 25 2.21 24.75 -3.92
C ALA A 25 2.76 25.15 -5.30
N ILE A 26 3.62 26.16 -5.35
CA ILE A 26 4.31 26.55 -6.59
C ILE A 26 5.19 25.39 -7.10
N LYS A 27 5.98 24.76 -6.22
CA LYS A 27 6.80 23.61 -6.61
C LYS A 27 5.96 22.50 -7.23
N ASP A 28 4.86 22.14 -6.60
CA ASP A 28 4.02 21.01 -7.02
C ASP A 28 3.28 21.28 -8.33
N ILE A 29 2.77 22.50 -8.51
CA ILE A 29 2.09 22.91 -9.74
C ILE A 29 3.09 23.00 -10.90
N PHE A 30 4.23 23.67 -10.74
CA PHE A 30 5.11 23.97 -11.86
C PHE A 30 6.16 22.90 -12.15
N PHE A 31 6.61 22.15 -11.15
CA PHE A 31 7.76 21.24 -11.28
C PHE A 31 7.41 19.76 -11.10
N THR A 32 6.18 19.41 -10.70
CA THR A 32 5.78 18.01 -10.45
C THR A 32 4.62 17.55 -11.37
N PRO A 33 4.86 17.40 -12.70
CA PRO A 33 3.80 17.04 -13.64
C PRO A 33 3.32 15.58 -13.53
N SER A 34 4.12 14.69 -12.93
CA SER A 34 3.83 13.24 -12.87
C SER A 34 2.78 12.86 -11.82
N HIS A 35 2.54 13.69 -10.81
CA HIS A 35 1.58 13.42 -9.73
C HIS A 35 0.33 14.31 -9.85
N THR A 36 -0.64 13.87 -10.66
CA THR A 36 -1.89 14.61 -10.95
C THR A 36 -2.61 15.12 -9.69
N ILE A 37 -2.60 14.35 -8.59
CA ILE A 37 -3.26 14.75 -7.34
C ILE A 37 -2.50 15.88 -6.64
N LYS A 38 -1.16 15.84 -6.60
CA LYS A 38 -0.35 16.93 -6.01
C LYS A 38 -0.37 18.18 -6.88
N HIS A 39 -0.47 18.01 -8.20
CA HIS A 39 -0.59 19.13 -9.12
C HIS A 39 -1.92 19.88 -8.94
N ASN A 40 -3.05 19.16 -8.87
CA ASN A 40 -4.36 19.80 -8.70
C ASN A 40 -4.63 20.27 -7.25
N PHE A 41 -4.08 19.56 -6.27
CA PHE A 41 -4.30 19.82 -4.85
C PHE A 41 -2.97 19.66 -4.07
N PRO A 42 -2.04 20.63 -4.15
CA PRO A 42 -0.69 20.47 -3.59
C PRO A 42 -0.67 20.21 -2.08
N ILE A 43 -1.37 21.04 -1.31
CA ILE A 43 -1.38 20.93 0.15
C ILE A 43 -2.15 19.67 0.59
N VAL A 44 -3.36 19.47 0.06
CA VAL A 44 -4.23 18.35 0.44
C VAL A 44 -3.66 17.02 -0.04
N GLY A 45 -3.02 16.99 -1.20
CA GLY A 45 -2.33 15.82 -1.75
C GLY A 45 -1.18 15.37 -0.84
N HIS A 46 -0.35 16.31 -0.39
CA HIS A 46 0.72 16.01 0.58
C HIS A 46 0.16 15.45 1.90
N LEU A 47 -0.89 16.06 2.44
CA LEU A 47 -1.55 15.56 3.65
C LEU A 47 -2.12 14.15 3.44
N ARG A 48 -2.78 13.89 2.30
CA ARG A 48 -3.33 12.57 1.95
C ARG A 48 -2.25 11.50 1.97
N TYR A 49 -1.14 11.71 1.26
CA TYR A 49 -0.08 10.70 1.19
C TYR A 49 0.61 10.48 2.54
N TRP A 50 0.74 11.53 3.35
CA TRP A 50 1.26 11.41 4.70
C TRP A 50 0.33 10.56 5.59
N LEU A 51 -0.98 10.82 5.56
CA LEU A 51 -1.97 10.00 6.28
C LEU A 51 -2.02 8.56 5.74
N GLU A 52 -1.85 8.37 4.43
CA GLU A 52 -1.78 7.04 3.82
C GLU A 52 -0.58 6.24 4.32
N SER A 53 0.56 6.89 4.59
CA SER A 53 1.75 6.24 5.16
C SER A 53 1.59 5.82 6.62
N ILE A 54 0.82 6.58 7.41
CA ILE A 54 0.51 6.28 8.82
C ILE A 54 -0.65 5.27 8.94
N GLY A 55 -1.50 5.21 7.92
CA GLY A 55 -2.68 4.35 7.88
C GLY A 55 -2.42 2.86 8.22
N PRO A 56 -1.37 2.19 7.71
CA PRO A 56 -1.05 0.80 8.04
C PRO A 56 -0.88 0.55 9.53
N GLU A 57 -0.12 1.40 10.21
CA GLU A 57 0.16 1.28 11.64
C GLU A 57 -1.12 1.54 12.45
N MET A 58 -1.88 2.58 12.10
CA MET A 58 -3.14 2.90 12.76
C MET A 58 -4.19 1.79 12.61
N ARG A 59 -4.26 1.12 11.46
CA ARG A 59 -5.24 0.02 11.24
C ARG A 59 -4.98 -1.18 12.13
N GLN A 60 -3.72 -1.53 12.38
CA GLN A 60 -3.39 -2.63 13.28
C GLN A 60 -3.98 -2.47 14.68
N TYR A 61 -4.20 -1.22 15.13
CA TYR A 61 -4.69 -0.91 16.47
C TYR A 61 -6.13 -0.36 16.52
N PHE A 62 -6.64 0.25 15.43
CA PHE A 62 -7.92 0.98 15.46
C PHE A 62 -8.99 0.52 14.45
N VAL A 63 -8.66 -0.15 13.33
CA VAL A 63 -9.62 -0.37 12.21
C VAL A 63 -9.41 -1.73 11.52
N ALA A 64 -10.52 -2.47 11.35
CA ALA A 64 -10.84 -3.56 10.40
C ALA A 64 -9.71 -4.26 9.60
N ASN A 65 -9.81 -5.59 9.49
CA ASN A 65 -8.89 -6.45 8.74
C ASN A 65 -8.83 -6.06 7.23
N ASN A 66 -7.69 -6.25 6.57
CA ASN A 66 -7.43 -5.80 5.17
C ASN A 66 -8.43 -6.32 4.11
N ARG A 67 -9.25 -7.32 4.49
CA ARG A 67 -10.20 -8.05 3.64
C ARG A 67 -11.67 -7.73 3.91
N GLU A 68 -11.97 -6.81 4.82
CA GLU A 68 -13.36 -6.48 5.19
C GLU A 68 -14.04 -5.50 4.22
N GLU A 69 -13.26 -4.84 3.36
CA GLU A 69 -13.78 -3.88 2.38
C GLU A 69 -14.42 -4.57 1.15
N LEU A 70 -15.64 -4.14 0.78
CA LEU A 70 -16.39 -4.60 -0.40
C LEU A 70 -16.68 -3.41 -1.35
N PRO A 71 -16.82 -3.61 -2.68
CA PRO A 71 -16.77 -4.89 -3.41
C PRO A 71 -15.35 -5.38 -3.71
N PHE A 72 -14.34 -4.51 -3.62
CA PHE A 72 -12.92 -4.86 -3.79
C PHE A 72 -12.18 -4.62 -2.49
N ASN A 73 -11.43 -5.62 -2.05
CA ASN A 73 -10.62 -5.50 -0.85
C ASN A 73 -9.36 -4.67 -1.12
N ARG A 74 -8.69 -4.25 -0.05
CA ARG A 74 -7.53 -3.36 -0.16
C ARG A 74 -6.35 -4.01 -0.90
N ILE A 75 -6.15 -5.32 -0.72
CA ILE A 75 -5.08 -6.08 -1.39
C ILE A 75 -5.31 -6.05 -2.91
N GLU A 76 -6.53 -6.29 -3.35
CA GLU A 76 -6.93 -6.21 -4.77
C GLU A 76 -6.70 -4.82 -5.33
N ARG A 77 -7.13 -3.75 -4.62
CA ARG A 77 -6.88 -2.38 -5.09
C ARG A 77 -5.40 -2.04 -5.16
N GLY A 78 -4.61 -2.47 -4.17
CA GLY A 78 -3.16 -2.30 -4.15
C GLY A 78 -2.50 -2.94 -5.36
N TRP A 79 -2.87 -4.20 -5.65
CA TRP A 79 -2.40 -4.93 -6.82
C TRP A 79 -2.79 -4.24 -8.13
N ILE A 80 -4.04 -3.76 -8.25
CA ILE A 80 -4.50 -3.01 -9.43
C ILE A 80 -3.69 -1.73 -9.60
N TYR A 81 -3.44 -0.97 -8.53
CA TYR A 81 -2.67 0.28 -8.59
C TYR A 81 -1.20 0.05 -8.96
N ALA A 82 -0.54 -0.94 -8.36
CA ALA A 82 0.83 -1.30 -8.70
C ALA A 82 0.93 -1.72 -10.17
N SER A 83 -0.01 -2.55 -10.63
CA SER A 83 -0.09 -3.00 -12.02
C SER A 83 -0.32 -1.84 -13.00
N ALA A 84 -1.24 -0.94 -12.70
CA ALA A 84 -1.56 0.23 -13.54
C ALA A 84 -0.37 1.20 -13.66
N LYS A 85 0.46 1.30 -12.60
CA LYS A 85 1.66 2.14 -12.59
C LYS A 85 2.91 1.44 -13.16
N LYS A 86 2.79 0.18 -13.59
CA LYS A 86 3.94 -0.67 -14.00
C LYS A 86 4.99 -0.81 -12.88
N GLU A 87 4.53 -0.79 -11.63
CA GLU A 87 5.34 -1.05 -10.44
C GLU A 87 5.33 -2.57 -10.14
N ASN A 88 6.21 -3.02 -9.24
CA ASN A 88 6.22 -4.41 -8.81
C ASN A 88 4.89 -4.75 -8.12
N ASN A 89 4.13 -5.66 -8.73
CA ASN A 89 2.86 -6.16 -8.20
C ASN A 89 2.99 -7.59 -7.62
N TYR A 90 4.21 -8.13 -7.49
CA TYR A 90 4.45 -9.40 -6.82
C TYR A 90 4.33 -9.24 -5.31
N GLU A 91 3.48 -10.07 -4.72
CA GLU A 91 3.31 -10.21 -3.28
C GLU A 91 4.06 -11.46 -2.78
N GLY A 92 4.44 -11.45 -1.50
CA GLY A 92 5.10 -12.60 -0.88
C GLY A 92 4.21 -13.85 -0.89
N PHE A 93 4.82 -15.03 -1.00
CA PHE A 93 4.10 -16.29 -0.90
C PHE A 93 3.53 -16.45 0.52
N GLY A 94 2.21 -16.60 0.64
CA GLY A 94 1.52 -16.74 1.92
C GLY A 94 0.04 -16.39 1.81
N THR A 95 -0.67 -16.55 2.92
CA THR A 95 -2.06 -16.12 3.05
C THR A 95 -2.28 -15.53 4.43
N ASP A 96 -2.91 -14.37 4.47
CA ASP A 96 -3.48 -13.73 5.67
C ASP A 96 -4.94 -14.19 5.91
N ARG A 97 -5.49 -15.07 5.04
CA ARG A 97 -6.83 -15.63 5.23
C ARG A 97 -6.82 -16.59 6.41
N ASP A 98 -7.85 -16.50 7.25
CA ASP A 98 -8.11 -17.51 8.25
C ASP A 98 -8.47 -18.83 7.57
N VAL A 99 -7.55 -19.80 7.66
CA VAL A 99 -7.73 -21.12 7.06
C VAL A 99 -8.68 -22.03 7.84
N TYR A 100 -9.03 -21.64 9.07
CA TYR A 100 -9.90 -22.41 9.97
C TYR A 100 -11.34 -21.91 9.98
N VAL A 101 -11.66 -20.83 9.24
CA VAL A 101 -13.03 -20.33 9.18
C VAL A 101 -13.95 -21.36 8.52
N HIS A 102 -15.19 -21.46 9.02
CA HIS A 102 -16.18 -22.37 8.46
C HIS A 102 -16.34 -22.14 6.95
N HIS A 103 -16.39 -23.24 6.20
CA HIS A 103 -16.46 -23.27 4.72
C HIS A 103 -15.22 -22.74 3.98
N HIS A 104 -14.09 -22.51 4.64
CA HIS A 104 -12.84 -22.26 3.93
C HIS A 104 -12.26 -23.55 3.35
N ILE A 105 -12.02 -23.56 2.04
CA ILE A 105 -11.38 -24.68 1.36
C ILE A 105 -9.88 -24.39 1.28
N PHE A 106 -9.09 -25.11 2.07
CA PHE A 106 -7.64 -25.06 2.02
C PHE A 106 -7.09 -26.26 1.25
N ILE A 107 -6.47 -26.00 0.10
CA ILE A 107 -5.78 -27.04 -0.69
C ILE A 107 -4.36 -27.18 -0.16
N LYS A 108 -4.12 -28.22 0.62
CA LYS A 108 -2.79 -28.53 1.15
C LYS A 108 -1.96 -29.26 0.08
N ASN A 109 -1.05 -28.54 -0.56
CA ASN A 109 -0.07 -29.17 -1.45
C ASN A 109 0.80 -30.16 -0.65
N GLN A 110 0.94 -31.39 -1.15
CA GLN A 110 1.88 -32.36 -0.62
C GLN A 110 3.29 -31.96 -1.07
N MET A 111 4.20 -31.71 -0.12
CA MET A 111 5.59 -31.35 -0.43
C MET A 111 6.39 -32.54 -0.96
N LEU A 112 5.93 -33.76 -0.68
CA LEU A 112 6.52 -35.00 -1.15
C LEU A 112 5.48 -35.74 -1.98
N ALA A 113 5.94 -36.39 -3.05
CA ALA A 113 5.10 -37.30 -3.79
C ALA A 113 4.57 -38.40 -2.85
N TYR A 114 3.30 -38.78 -3.05
CA TYR A 114 2.75 -39.93 -2.36
C TYR A 114 3.57 -41.16 -2.71
N LYS A 115 4.14 -41.81 -1.69
CA LYS A 115 4.89 -43.05 -1.90
C LYS A 115 3.88 -44.17 -2.08
N ILE A 116 3.83 -44.69 -3.29
CA ILE A 116 2.99 -45.82 -3.66
C ILE A 116 3.48 -47.08 -2.93
N ASP A 117 2.55 -47.89 -2.43
CA ASP A 117 2.86 -49.20 -1.85
C ASP A 117 3.40 -50.17 -2.90
N LYS A 118 4.23 -51.14 -2.47
CA LYS A 118 4.89 -52.09 -3.39
C LYS A 118 3.90 -52.96 -4.18
N ASP A 119 2.70 -53.14 -3.65
CA ASP A 119 1.66 -53.99 -4.23
C ASP A 119 0.67 -53.21 -5.12
N HIS A 120 0.90 -51.92 -5.34
CA HIS A 120 0.04 -51.09 -6.17
C HIS A 120 0.21 -51.46 -7.67
N PRO A 121 -0.87 -51.49 -8.47
CA PRO A 121 -0.79 -51.83 -9.89
C PRO A 121 0.24 -50.99 -10.68
N ASN A 122 0.27 -49.67 -10.47
CA ASN A 122 1.27 -48.77 -11.08
C ASN A 122 2.71 -48.94 -10.54
N ALA A 123 2.92 -49.70 -9.47
CA ALA A 123 4.27 -50.07 -9.00
C ALA A 123 4.74 -51.37 -9.67
N THR A 124 3.82 -52.25 -10.07
CA THR A 124 4.10 -53.52 -10.75
C THR A 124 4.13 -53.38 -12.28
N ASP A 125 3.33 -52.48 -12.85
CA ASP A 125 3.23 -52.23 -14.28
C ASP A 125 3.45 -50.73 -14.55
N ASN A 126 4.60 -50.40 -15.13
CA ASN A 126 4.99 -49.02 -15.45
C ASN A 126 4.47 -48.55 -16.82
N SER A 127 3.66 -49.36 -17.51
CA SER A 127 3.21 -49.10 -18.88
C SER A 127 1.85 -48.40 -18.99
N PHE A 128 1.22 -48.08 -17.86
CA PHE A 128 0.04 -47.21 -17.76
C PHE A 128 0.36 -45.85 -17.14
#